data_AF-A0A839FJI9-F1
#
_entry.id   AF-A0A839FJI9-F1
#
_cell.length_a   1.000
_cell.length_b   1.000
_cell.length_c   1.000
_cell.angle_alpha   90.00
_cell.angle_beta   90.00
_cell.angle_gamma   90.00
#
_symmetry.space_group_name_H-M   'P 1'
#
loop_
_entity.id
_entity.type
_entity.pdbx_description
1 polymer ?
#
loop_
_entity_poly.entity_id
_entity_poly.type
_entity_poly.pdbx_seq_one_letter_code
_entity_poly.pdbx_strand_id
1 'polypeptide(L)' 'MCVTLIQIGDEVGFIFPDGILERYNLKTGDELELIVTDYGFELIPIRKASESCSK' A
#
# COMPACT_ATOMS: atom_id res chain seq x y z
N MET A 1 2.22 12.72 8.99
CA MET A 1 3.06 11.51 9.23
C MET A 1 4.06 11.44 8.11
N CYS A 2 5.32 11.14 8.39
CA CYS A 2 6.39 11.08 7.38
C CYS A 2 6.76 9.63 7.12
N VAL A 3 7.05 9.29 5.86
CA VAL A 3 7.62 8.01 5.45
C VAL A 3 9.01 8.26 4.86
N THR A 4 9.89 7.27 4.97
CA THR A 4 11.25 7.34 4.44
C THR A 4 11.38 6.44 3.22
N LEU A 5 11.96 6.97 2.14
CA LEU A 5 12.39 6.18 0.98
C LEU A 5 13.67 5.42 1.32
N ILE A 6 13.72 4.14 0.97
CA ILE A 6 14.89 3.29 1.16
C ILE A 6 15.24 2.53 -0.12
N GLN A 7 16.53 2.25 -0.29
CA GLN A 7 17.03 1.38 -1.34
C GLN A 7 16.94 -0.08 -0.88
N ILE A 8 16.37 -0.96 -1.70
CA ILE A 8 16.24 -2.41 -1.45
C ILE A 8 16.77 -3.14 -2.69
N GLY A 9 18.03 -3.56 -2.65
CA GLY A 9 18.70 -4.10 -3.84
C GLY A 9 18.74 -3.05 -4.96
N ASP A 10 18.19 -3.39 -6.12
CA ASP A 10 18.07 -2.49 -7.27
C ASP A 10 16.75 -1.70 -7.30
N GLU A 11 15.90 -1.86 -6.26
CA GLU A 11 14.58 -1.23 -6.16
C GLU A 11 14.53 -0.14 -5.06
N VAL A 12 13.49 0.70 -5.12
CA VAL A 12 13.20 1.72 -4.09
C VAL A 12 11.88 1.37 -3.41
N GLY A 13 11.88 1.38 -2.08
CA GLY A 13 10.71 1.11 -1.26
C GLY A 13 10.42 2.20 -0.23
N PHE A 14 9.33 2.02 0.54
CA PHE A 14 8.91 2.90 1.63
C PHE A 14 8.96 2.15 2.96
N ILE A 15 9.39 2.84 4.03
CA ILE A 15 9.16 2.38 5.40
C ILE A 15 7.85 3.01 5.90
N PHE A 16 6.85 2.17 6.15
CA PHE A 16 5.60 2.56 6.79
C PHE A 16 5.70 2.44 8.31
N PRO A 17 5.22 3.42 9.09
CA PRO A 17 5.06 3.27 10.54
C PRO A 17 4.03 2.17 10.86
N ASP A 18 4.33 1.27 11.78
CA ASP A 18 3.50 0.07 12.08
C ASP A 18 2.01 0.37 12.26
N GLY A 19 1.68 1.48 12.93
CA GLY A 19 0.29 1.88 13.19
C GLY A 19 -0.55 2.14 11.93
N ILE A 20 0.05 2.42 10.77
CA ILE A 20 -0.72 2.56 9.53
C ILE A 20 -1.10 1.21 8.93
N LEU A 21 -0.23 0.21 9.06
CA LEU A 21 -0.52 -1.13 8.58
C LEU A 21 -1.70 -1.71 9.35
N GLU A 22 -1.70 -1.57 10.68
CA GLU A 22 -2.82 -1.98 11.54
C GLU A 22 -4.12 -1.25 11.18
N ARG A 23 -4.06 0.08 11.03
CA ARG A 23 -5.24 0.92 10.76
C ARG A 23 -5.96 0.54 9.47
N TYR A 24 -5.21 0.15 8.44
CA TYR A 24 -5.75 -0.23 7.14
C TYR A 24 -5.79 -1.75 6.92
N ASN A 25 -5.46 -2.54 7.96
CA ASN A 25 -5.35 -4.00 7.90
C ASN A 25 -4.48 -4.48 6.73
N LEU A 26 -3.36 -3.79 6.52
CA LEU A 26 -2.37 -4.11 5.48
C LEU A 26 -1.35 -5.10 6.01
N LYS A 27 -0.93 -6.01 5.14
CA LYS A 27 0.10 -7.00 5.39
C LYS A 27 1.18 -6.93 4.32
N THR A 28 2.38 -7.36 4.68
CA THR A 28 3.46 -7.54 3.71
C THR A 28 3.00 -8.46 2.57
N GLY A 29 3.15 -8.02 1.33
CA GLY A 29 2.68 -8.75 0.14
C GLY A 29 1.29 -8.34 -0.36
N ASP A 30 0.56 -7.49 0.36
CA ASP A 30 -0.66 -6.87 -0.18
C ASP A 30 -0.29 -5.92 -1.33
N GLU A 31 -1.08 -5.96 -2.40
CA GLU A 31 -0.91 -5.09 -3.56
C GLU A 31 -1.65 -3.77 -3.34
N LEU A 32 -0.97 -2.68 -3.68
CA LEU A 32 -1.49 -1.31 -3.61
C LEU A 32 -1.48 -0.72 -5.02
N GLU A 33 -2.57 -0.08 -5.41
CA GLU A 33 -2.64 0.74 -6.61
C GLU A 33 -1.97 2.10 -6.33
N LEU A 34 -1.05 2.50 -7.21
CA LEU A 34 -0.41 3.82 -7.16
C LEU A 34 -1.13 4.77 -8.11
N ILE A 35 -1.72 5.83 -7.54
CA ILE A 35 -2.40 6.89 -8.28
C ILE A 35 -1.54 8.15 -8.24
N VAL A 36 -1.08 8.62 -9.40
CA VAL A 36 -0.32 9.88 -9.51
C VAL A 36 -1.28 11.05 -9.52
N THR A 37 -1.00 12.07 -8.71
CA THR A 37 -1.79 13.31 -8.62
C THR A 37 -0.91 14.52 -8.90
N ASP A 38 -1.52 15.71 -9.02
CA ASP A 38 -0.78 16.95 -9.28
C ASP A 38 0.20 17.34 -8.15
N TYR A 39 0.04 16.76 -6.96
CA TYR A 39 0.84 17.07 -5.76
C TYR A 39 1.66 15.88 -5.25
N GLY A 40 1.66 14.75 -5.95
CA GLY A 40 2.39 13.55 -5.53
C GLY A 40 1.71 12.26 -5.99
N PHE A 41 1.49 11.35 -5.05
CA PHE A 41 0.84 10.07 -5.32
C PHE A 41 0.06 9.57 -4.09
N GLU A 42 -0.92 8.72 -4.36
CA GLU A 42 -1.73 8.01 -3.38
C GLU A 42 -1.54 6.50 -3.57
N LEU A 43 -1.57 5.75 -2.47
CA LEU A 43 -1.50 4.30 -2.47
C LEU A 43 -2.83 3.75 -1.94
N ILE A 44 -3.56 3.03 -2.79
CA ILE A 44 -4.88 2.50 -2.46
C ILE A 44 -4.82 0.98 -2.42
N PRO A 45 -5.21 0.33 -1.31
CA PRO A 45 -5.21 -1.13 -1.25
C PRO A 45 -6.16 -1.74 -2.28
N ILE A 46 -5.64 -2.68 -3.08
CA ILE A 46 -6.46 -3.42 -4.03
C ILE A 46 -7.30 -4.41 -3.22
N ARG A 47 -8.56 -4.06 -2.98
CA ARG A 47 -9.52 -5.04 -2.46
C ARG A 47 -9.73 -6.08 -3.56
N LYS A 48 -9.08 -7.25 -3.44
CA LYS A 48 -9.55 -8.43 -4.17
C LYS A 48 -11.00 -8.62 -3.75
N ALA A 49 -11.93 -8.37 -4.67
CA ALA A 49 -13.32 -8.68 -4.45
C ALA A 49 -13.37 -10.16 -4.05
N SER A 50 -13.63 -10.43 -2.78
CA SER A 50 -13.92 -11.78 -2.35
C SER A 50 -15.10 -12.23 -3.20
N GLU A 51 -14.88 -13.28 -3.99
CA GLU A 51 -15.94 -13.98 -4.70
C GLU A 51 -17.01 -14.40 -3.68
N SER A 52 -18.03 -13.57 -3.52
CA SER A 52 -19.27 -13.95 -2.87
C SER A 52 -20.41 -13.65 -3.83
N CYS A 53 -20.42 -14.37 -4.95
CA CYS A 53 -21.66 -14.68 -5.65
C CYS A 53 -21.96 -16.16 -5.38
N SER A 54 -22.42 -16.46 -4.17
CA SER A 54 -23.19 -17.67 -3.93
C SER A 54 -24.66 -17.31 -4.17
N LYS A 55 -25.22 -17.81 -5.27
CA LYS A 55 -26.62 -18.23 -5.41
C LYS A 55 -26.78 -19.08 -6.66
#